data_AF-A0A7Y5QH72-F1
#
_entry.id   AF-A0A7Y5QH72-F1
#
_cell.length_a   1.000
_cell.length_b   1.000
_cell.length_c   1.000
_cell.angle_alpha   90.00
_cell.angle_beta   90.00
_cell.angle_gamma   90.00
#
_symmetry.space_group_name_H-M   'P 1'
#
loop_
_entity.id
_entity.type
_entity.pdbx_description
1 polymer ?
#
loop_
_entity_poly.entity_id
_entity_poly.type
_entity_poly.pdbx_seq_one_letter_code
_entity_poly.pdbx_strand_id
1 'polypeptide(L)' 'MLCHCAQVSEATVREAVESGLASTVAEVMETTGAGTGCRSCHCRIERVLRGLPAICGGRFDWCHQCRCIGAICACEAA' A
#
# COMPACT_ATOMS: atom_id res chain seq x y z
N MET A 1 -4.34 7.33 -8.99
CA MET A 1 -5.43 7.31 -7.99
C MET A 1 -5.27 6.07 -7.12
N LEU A 2 -5.28 6.21 -5.79
CA LEU A 2 -5.08 5.08 -4.87
C LEU A 2 -6.41 4.45 -4.45
N CYS A 3 -7.35 5.27 -3.97
CA CYS A 3 -8.70 4.84 -3.60
C CYS A 3 -9.73 5.56 -4.47
N HIS A 4 -10.43 4.82 -5.34
CA HIS A 4 -11.47 5.41 -6.19
C HIS A 4 -12.76 5.71 -5.41
N CYS A 5 -13.10 4.93 -4.39
CA CYS A 5 -14.31 5.16 -3.60
C CYS A 5 -14.29 6.51 -2.87
N ALA A 6 -13.15 6.84 -2.26
CA ALA A 6 -12.96 8.07 -1.48
C ALA A 6 -12.23 9.18 -2.27
N GLN A 7 -11.94 8.96 -3.56
CA GLN A 7 -11.17 9.89 -4.41
C GLN A 7 -9.81 10.30 -3.80
N VAL A 8 -9.13 9.35 -3.14
CA VAL A 8 -7.84 9.61 -2.47
C VAL A 8 -6.67 9.21 -3.37
N SER A 9 -5.71 10.12 -3.50
CA SER A 9 -4.48 9.92 -4.27
C SER A 9 -3.41 9.17 -3.47
N GLU A 10 -2.38 8.62 -4.14
CA GLU A 10 -1.23 8.05 -3.44
C GLU A 10 -0.46 9.11 -2.66
N ALA A 11 -0.31 10.32 -3.22
CA ALA A 11 0.41 11.42 -2.58
C ALA A 11 -0.22 11.79 -1.24
N THR A 12 -1.55 11.84 -1.15
CA THR A 12 -2.28 12.12 0.09
C THR A 12 -1.99 11.09 1.18
N VAL A 13 -2.01 9.79 0.82
CA VAL A 13 -1.68 8.73 1.79
C VAL A 13 -0.21 8.81 2.19
N ARG A 14 0.68 9.05 1.22
CA ARG A 14 2.13 9.15 1.49
C ARG A 14 2.45 10.33 2.41
N GLU A 15 1.82 11.48 2.20
CA GLU A 15 1.96 12.66 3.07
C GLU A 15 1.49 12.36 4.50
N ALA A 16 0.37 11.64 4.67
CA ALA A 16 -0.11 11.22 5.99
C ALA A 16 0.88 10.26 6.69
N VAL A 17 1.57 9.41 5.94
CA VAL A 17 2.60 8.51 6.50
C VAL A 17 3.88 9.27 6.84
N GLU A 18 4.37 10.13 5.94
CA GLU A 18 5.61 10.90 6.11
C GLU A 18 5.50 11.95 7.23
N SER A 19 4.31 12.51 7.44
CA SER A 19 4.00 13.41 8.56
C SER A 19 3.78 12.70 9.90
N GLY A 20 3.76 11.36 9.91
CA GLY A 20 3.52 10.56 11.11
C GLY A 20 2.05 10.55 11.57
N LEU A 21 1.11 11.01 10.74
CA LEU A 21 -0.32 10.97 11.01
C LEU A 21 -0.92 9.56 10.87
N ALA A 22 -0.28 8.69 10.09
CA ALA A 22 -0.73 7.32 9.91
C ALA A 22 0.43 6.33 9.78
N SER A 23 0.40 5.28 10.60
CA SER A 23 1.35 4.16 10.61
C SER A 23 0.69 2.81 10.34
N THR A 24 -0.65 2.77 10.34
CA THR A 24 -1.47 1.59 10.09
C THR A 24 -2.56 1.86 9.05
N VAL A 25 -3.12 0.79 8.46
CA VAL A 25 -4.24 0.92 7.50
C VAL A 25 -5.46 1.57 8.17
N ALA A 26 -5.71 1.26 9.44
CA ALA A 26 -6.81 1.86 10.20
C ALA A 26 -6.64 3.37 10.37
N GLU A 27 -5.43 3.82 10.72
CA GLU A 27 -5.13 5.25 10.83
C GLU A 27 -5.22 5.95 9.46
N VAL A 28 -4.79 5.30 8.37
CA VAL A 28 -4.97 5.85 7.01
C VAL A 28 -6.46 5.98 6.68
N MET A 29 -7.27 4.99 7.05
CA MET A 29 -8.72 5.02 6.83
C MET A 29 -9.36 6.17 7.62
N GLU A 30 -8.94 6.39 8.87
CA GLU A 30 -9.48 7.44 9.72
C GLU A 30 -9.04 8.84 9.29
N THR A 31 -7.78 9.00 8.89
CA THR A 31 -7.21 10.30 8.47
C THR A 31 -7.60 10.72 7.06
N THR A 32 -7.66 9.78 6.12
CA THR A 32 -7.87 10.08 4.69
C THR A 32 -9.22 9.60 4.13
N GLY A 33 -9.91 8.70 4.84
CA GLY A 33 -11.10 8.02 4.32
C GLY A 33 -10.79 6.90 3.31
N ALA A 34 -9.54 6.74 2.86
CA ALA A 34 -9.16 5.71 1.89
C ALA A 34 -9.37 4.30 2.48
N GLY A 35 -10.06 3.43 1.73
CA GLY A 35 -10.27 2.04 2.15
C GLY A 35 -11.49 1.80 3.04
N THR A 36 -12.31 2.82 3.30
CA THR A 36 -13.60 2.68 4.01
C THR A 36 -14.71 2.08 3.15
N GLY A 37 -14.64 2.24 1.82
CA GLY A 37 -15.59 1.70 0.84
C GLY A 37 -15.36 0.23 0.47
N CYS A 38 -14.97 -0.04 -0.78
CA CYS A 38 -14.81 -1.40 -1.30
C CYS A 38 -13.55 -2.15 -0.83
N ARG A 39 -12.63 -1.47 -0.12
CA ARG A 39 -11.40 -2.02 0.48
C ARG A 39 -10.36 -2.60 -0.49
N SER A 40 -10.58 -2.54 -1.81
CA SER A 40 -9.62 -3.05 -2.81
C SER A 40 -8.27 -2.32 -2.80
N CYS A 41 -8.21 -1.10 -2.26
CA CYS A 41 -6.96 -0.34 -2.13
C CYS A 41 -6.15 -0.69 -0.87
N HIS A 42 -6.64 -1.57 0.02
CA HIS A 42 -5.94 -1.93 1.27
C HIS A 42 -4.52 -2.44 1.01
N CYS A 43 -4.34 -3.35 0.04
CA CYS A 43 -3.01 -3.84 -0.31
C CYS A 43 -2.07 -2.72 -0.78
N ARG A 44 -2.59 -1.68 -1.44
CA ARG A 44 -1.80 -0.52 -1.88
C ARG A 44 -1.45 0.40 -0.71
N ILE A 45 -2.36 0.59 0.24
CA ILE A 45 -2.12 1.34 1.47
C ILE A 45 -1.01 0.68 2.28
N GLU A 46 -1.09 -0.64 2.50
CA GLU A 46 -0.06 -1.41 3.20
C GLU A 46 1.33 -1.28 2.55
N ARG A 47 1.38 -1.17 1.23
CA ARG A 47 2.63 -0.95 0.50
C ARG A 47 3.20 0.44 0.77
N VAL A 48 2.38 1.49 0.70
CA VAL A 48 2.81 2.86 1.00
C VAL A 48 3.34 2.95 2.43
N LEU A 49 2.64 2.32 3.39
CA LEU A 49 3.08 2.23 4.79
C LEU A 49 4.45 1.54 4.96
N ARG A 50 4.81 0.64 4.04
CA ARG A 50 6.11 -0.04 4.00
C ARG A 50 7.15 0.68 3.13
N GLY A 51 6.86 1.91 2.67
CA GLY A 51 7.74 2.69 1.81
C GLY A 51 7.80 2.19 0.35
N LEU A 52 6.82 1.41 -0.08
CA LEU A 52 6.76 0.82 -1.42
C LEU A 52 5.76 1.56 -2.31
N PRO A 53 5.88 1.46 -3.65
CA PRO A 53 4.90 2.00 -4.57
C PRO A 53 3.50 1.39 -4.34
N ALA A 54 2.44 2.20 -4.50
CA ALA A 54 1.04 1.80 -4.36
C ALA A 54 0.52 0.93 -5.54
N ILE A 55 1.36 0.04 -6.05
CA ILE A 55 1.07 -0.85 -7.18
C ILE A 55 1.08 -2.30 -6.66
N CYS A 56 0.01 -3.02 -6.93
CA CYS A 56 -0.13 -4.44 -6.63
C CYS A 56 -0.01 -5.28 -7.91
N GLY A 57 0.53 -6.49 -7.80
CA GLY A 57 0.62 -7.46 -8.89
C GLY A 57 1.93 -7.42 -9.69
N GLY A 58 2.17 -8.49 -10.45
CA GLY A 58 3.39 -8.71 -11.22
C GLY A 58 4.62 -8.78 -10.32
N ARG A 59 5.71 -8.10 -10.73
CA ARG A 59 6.95 -8.04 -9.94
C ARG A 59 6.77 -7.43 -8.55
N PHE A 60 5.69 -6.68 -8.31
CA PHE A 60 5.43 -6.04 -7.02
C PHE A 60 4.53 -6.87 -6.12
N ASP A 61 4.10 -8.06 -6.51
CA ASP A 61 3.32 -8.96 -5.65
C ASP A 61 4.17 -9.61 -4.56
N TRP A 62 3.54 -10.38 -3.66
CA TRP A 62 4.23 -11.19 -2.67
C TRP A 62 4.85 -12.43 -3.31
N CYS A 63 6.12 -12.72 -2.99
CA CYS A 63 6.75 -13.98 -3.36
C CYS A 63 6.04 -15.14 -2.65
N HIS A 64 5.51 -16.10 -3.41
CA HIS A 64 4.80 -17.25 -2.85
C HIS A 64 5.70 -18.20 -2.04
N GLN A 65 7.02 -18.13 -2.23
CA GLN A 65 8.00 -18.95 -1.50
C GLN A 65 8.30 -18.39 -0.10
N CYS A 66 8.66 -17.11 -0.03
CA CYS A 66 9.26 -16.51 1.16
C CYS A 66 8.45 -15.32 1.73
N ARG A 67 7.32 -14.96 1.10
CA ARG A 67 6.42 -13.87 1.52
C ARG A 67 7.09 -12.48 1.63
N CYS A 68 8.27 -12.29 1.06
CA CYS A 68 8.84 -10.97 0.79
C CYS A 68 8.18 -10.36 -0.46
N ILE A 69 8.33 -9.06 -0.69
CA ILE A 69 7.87 -8.42 -1.92
C ILE A 69 8.75 -8.90 -3.09
N GLY A 70 8.14 -9.39 -4.18
CA GLY A 70 8.82 -9.94 -5.35
C GLY A 70 9.91 -9.01 -5.91
N ALA A 71 9.67 -7.70 -5.90
CA ALA A 71 10.58 -6.70 -6.46
C ALA A 71 11.92 -6.59 -5.70
N ILE A 72 12.00 -7.12 -4.48
CA ILE A 72 13.21 -7.14 -3.64
C ILE A 72 13.54 -8.57 -3.18
N CYS A 73 12.91 -9.57 -3.79
CA CYS A 73 13.03 -10.95 -3.42
C CYS A 73 14.16 -11.62 -4.22
N ALA A 74 15.02 -12.38 -3.56
CA ALA A 74 16.08 -13.18 -4.20
C ALA A 74 15.68 -14.66 -4.37
N CYS A 75 14.46 -15.05 -4.01
CA CYS A 75 14.01 -16.45 -4.03
C CYS A 75 13.93 -17.04 -5.47
N GLU A 76 14.04 -16.21 -6.53
CA GLU A 76 14.09 -16.60 -7.95
C GLU A 76 15.28 -15.93 -8.70
N ALA A 77 16.47 -15.89 -8.09
CA ALA A 77 17.72 -15.54 -8.79
C ALA A 77 18.42 -16.75 -9.43
N ALA A 78 17.67 -17.80 -9.80
CA ALA A 78 18.15 -19.03 -10.45
C ALA A 78 17.29 -19.38 -11.66
#